data_AF-G8NRN1-F1
#
_entry.id   AF-G8NRN1-F1
#
_cell.length_a   1.000
_cell.length_b   1.000
_cell.length_c   1.000
_cell.angle_alpha   90.00
_cell.angle_beta   90.00
_cell.angle_gamma   90.00
#
_symmetry.space_group_name_H-M   'P 1'
#
loop_
_entity.id
_entity.type
_entity.pdbx_description
1 polymer ?
#
loop_
_entity_poly.entity_id
_entity_poly.type
_entity_poly.pdbx_seq_one_letter_code
_entity_poly.pdbx_strand_id
1 'polypeptide(L)'
;MLHTWEDKKAVYMSPTIVGLCVVAFLLLVGWMNRDFVHGWFSHITPASKNELRGEWVGHLDIDGMLEPDQKDVKKKAVIRFNLKITDSFLEKYGGRGELTIEGEKPQSIEVRDLWPQSNPKDGTFQTGIWLDTYTPETKNDSFSGGFKGIFKPGSLSLERDDQGGYSMKGVLQKGSDADYDALVKQMQQTVEK
;
A
#
# COMPACT_ATOMS: atom_id res chain seq x y z
N MET A 1 -73.59 -25.62 -20.66
CA MET A 1 -72.30 -24.94 -20.89
C MET A 1 -72.42 -23.56 -20.26
N LEU A 2 -71.92 -23.39 -19.04
CA LEU A 2 -71.93 -22.11 -18.33
C LEU A 2 -70.57 -22.00 -17.61
N HIS A 3 -69.75 -21.10 -18.14
CA HIS A 3 -68.46 -20.69 -17.59
C HIS A 3 -68.65 -20.11 -16.19
N THR A 4 -68.07 -20.73 -15.18
CA THR A 4 -67.81 -20.07 -13.89
C THR A 4 -66.44 -19.41 -13.95
N TRP A 5 -66.46 -18.11 -14.19
CA TRP A 5 -65.35 -17.20 -13.96
C TRP A 5 -65.22 -16.91 -12.45
N GLU A 6 -63.98 -17.05 -11.99
CA GLU A 6 -63.27 -16.37 -10.90
C GLU A 6 -63.92 -16.14 -9.52
N ASP A 7 -63.13 -16.50 -8.50
CA ASP A 7 -62.76 -15.52 -7.46
C ASP A 7 -61.36 -15.87 -6.92
N LYS A 8 -60.32 -15.34 -7.57
CA LYS A 8 -58.98 -15.28 -6.97
C LYS A 8 -59.00 -14.15 -5.95
N LYS A 9 -59.22 -14.49 -4.69
CA LYS A 9 -59.09 -13.54 -3.57
C LYS A 9 -57.64 -13.03 -3.52
N ALA A 10 -57.41 -11.83 -4.04
CA ALA A 10 -56.16 -11.12 -3.82
C ALA A 10 -56.04 -10.85 -2.32
N VAL A 11 -55.10 -11.54 -1.67
CA VAL A 11 -54.75 -11.29 -0.27
C VAL A 11 -54.08 -9.92 -0.24
N TYR A 12 -54.87 -8.89 0.03
CA TYR A 12 -54.36 -7.54 0.30
C TYR A 12 -53.63 -7.58 1.64
N MET A 13 -52.31 -7.74 1.57
CA MET A 13 -51.44 -7.60 2.73
C MET A 13 -51.49 -6.15 3.17
N SER A 14 -51.84 -5.89 4.43
CA SER A 14 -51.94 -4.52 4.93
C SER A 14 -50.59 -3.81 4.80
N PRO A 15 -50.56 -2.51 4.50
CA PRO A 15 -49.31 -1.75 4.35
C PRO A 15 -48.42 -1.81 5.60
N THR A 16 -49.02 -2.08 6.77
CA THR A 16 -48.31 -2.34 8.04
C THR A 16 -47.52 -3.64 8.03
N ILE A 17 -48.06 -4.71 7.44
CA ILE A 17 -47.37 -6.02 7.32
C ILE A 17 -46.24 -5.91 6.31
N VAL A 18 -46.46 -5.22 5.19
CA VAL A 18 -45.41 -4.96 4.19
C VAL A 18 -44.26 -4.17 4.82
N GLY A 19 -44.57 -3.12 5.59
CA GLY A 19 -43.55 -2.34 6.32
C GLY A 19 -42.74 -3.18 7.30
N LEU A 20 -43.40 -4.05 8.07
CA LEU A 20 -42.74 -4.97 9.00
C LEU A 20 -41.83 -5.98 8.29
N CYS A 21 -42.27 -6.53 7.15
CA CYS A 21 -41.45 -7.44 6.35
C CYS A 21 -40.19 -6.76 5.80
N VAL A 22 -40.30 -5.51 5.36
CA VAL A 22 -39.14 -4.74 4.86
C VAL A 22 -38.14 -4.46 5.99
N VAL A 23 -38.61 -4.04 7.17
CA VAL A 23 -37.73 -3.80 8.32
C VAL A 23 -37.06 -5.09 8.78
N ALA A 24 -37.79 -6.20 8.86
CA ALA A 24 -37.23 -7.50 9.23
C ALA A 24 -36.19 -7.99 8.20
N PHE A 25 -36.44 -7.78 6.91
CA PHE A 25 -35.50 -8.11 5.84
C PHE A 25 -34.22 -7.28 5.94
N LEU A 26 -34.32 -5.96 6.16
CA LEU A 26 -33.15 -5.10 6.33
C LEU A 26 -32.33 -5.47 7.57
N LEU A 27 -33.00 -5.81 8.68
CA LEU A 27 -32.32 -6.28 9.89
C LEU A 27 -31.61 -7.62 9.65
N LEU A 28 -32.25 -8.58 8.99
CA LEU A 28 -31.64 -9.87 8.65
C LEU A 28 -30.45 -9.72 7.69
N VAL A 29 -30.60 -8.90 6.65
CA VAL A 29 -29.50 -8.60 5.71
C VAL A 29 -28.35 -7.89 6.43
N GLY A 30 -28.63 -6.93 7.32
CA GLY A 30 -27.62 -6.26 8.13
C GLY A 30 -26.92 -7.19 9.11
N TRP A 31 -27.63 -8.18 9.67
CA TRP A 31 -27.06 -9.16 10.61
C TRP A 31 -26.26 -10.25 9.90
N MET A 32 -26.75 -10.77 8.77
CA MET A 32 -26.03 -11.78 7.96
C MET A 32 -24.80 -11.17 7.29
N ASN A 33 -24.86 -9.90 6.90
CA ASN A 33 -23.72 -9.17 6.37
C ASN A 33 -22.96 -8.40 7.45
N ARG A 34 -23.14 -8.73 8.73
CA ARG A 34 -22.43 -8.06 9.83
C ARG A 34 -20.92 -8.11 9.62
N ASP A 35 -20.38 -9.22 9.10
CA ASP A 35 -18.95 -9.35 8.79
C ASP A 35 -18.53 -8.58 7.53
N PHE A 36 -19.42 -8.46 6.54
CA PHE A 36 -19.18 -7.62 5.35
C PHE A 36 -19.22 -6.13 5.69
N VAL A 37 -20.18 -5.73 6.55
CA VAL A 37 -20.34 -4.38 7.09
C VAL A 37 -19.19 -4.06 8.05
N HIS A 38 -18.80 -4.94 8.98
CA HIS A 38 -17.60 -4.73 9.80
C HIS A 38 -16.32 -4.76 8.97
N GLY A 39 -16.22 -5.56 7.91
CA GLY A 39 -15.11 -5.54 6.96
C GLY A 39 -15.02 -4.22 6.22
N TRP A 40 -16.14 -3.70 5.71
CA TRP A 40 -16.22 -2.39 5.06
C TRP A 40 -15.95 -1.24 6.04
N PHE A 41 -16.56 -1.23 7.23
CA PHE A 41 -16.42 -0.16 8.22
C PHE A 41 -15.15 -0.24 9.07
N SER A 42 -14.48 -1.39 9.18
CA SER A 42 -13.15 -1.48 9.80
C SER A 42 -12.06 -0.82 8.95
N HIS A 43 -12.34 -0.60 7.67
CA HIS A 43 -11.51 0.16 6.73
C HIS A 43 -12.00 1.63 6.61
N ILE A 44 -13.05 2.02 7.37
CA ILE A 44 -13.62 3.37 7.46
C ILE A 44 -13.25 3.97 8.82
N THR A 45 -11.97 3.91 9.18
CA THR A 45 -11.40 4.98 10.00
C THR A 45 -10.95 6.08 9.05
N PRO A 46 -11.21 7.36 9.33
CA PRO A 46 -10.55 8.42 8.58
C PRO A 46 -9.06 8.42 8.91
N ALA A 47 -8.21 8.57 7.88
CA ALA A 47 -6.75 8.63 8.02
C ALA A 47 -6.32 9.46 9.22
N SER A 48 -5.41 8.92 10.03
CA SER A 48 -4.66 9.78 10.97
C SER A 48 -3.98 10.86 10.13
N LYS A 49 -4.48 12.08 10.23
CA LYS A 49 -4.55 13.01 9.09
C LYS A 49 -3.20 13.56 8.60
N ASN A 50 -2.05 13.20 9.18
CA ASN A 50 -0.78 13.85 8.86
C ASN A 50 0.51 13.03 8.99
N GLU A 51 0.52 11.85 9.62
CA GLU A 51 1.81 11.30 10.07
C GLU A 51 2.66 10.71 8.93
N LEU A 52 2.02 10.10 7.92
CA LEU A 52 2.71 9.57 6.74
C LEU A 52 3.07 10.63 5.70
N ARG A 53 2.40 11.80 5.69
CA ARG A 53 2.60 12.83 4.66
C ARG A 53 3.95 13.53 4.76
N GLY A 54 4.48 13.98 3.62
CA GLY A 54 5.72 14.73 3.54
C GLY A 54 6.92 13.87 3.19
N GLU A 55 8.09 14.41 3.43
CA GLU A 55 9.36 13.86 2.96
C GLU A 55 9.89 12.78 3.88
N TRP A 56 10.34 11.70 3.27
CA TRP A 56 10.97 10.56 3.90
C TRP A 56 12.30 10.30 3.24
N VAL A 57 13.30 9.97 4.06
CA VAL A 57 14.67 9.68 3.61
C VAL A 57 15.24 8.54 4.43
N GLY A 58 16.04 7.67 3.82
CA GLY A 58 16.70 6.61 4.56
C GLY A 58 17.60 5.73 3.71
N HIS A 59 18.15 4.71 4.36
CA HIS A 59 18.97 3.70 3.73
C HIS A 59 18.15 2.46 3.40
N LEU A 60 18.55 1.78 2.33
CA LEU A 60 18.12 0.44 1.96
C LEU A 60 19.37 -0.41 1.76
N ASP A 61 19.39 -1.59 2.37
CA ASP A 61 20.31 -2.66 2.05
C ASP A 61 19.65 -3.53 0.98
N ILE A 62 20.37 -3.79 -0.10
CA ILE A 62 19.98 -4.66 -1.20
C ILE A 62 20.90 -5.87 -1.14
N ASP A 63 20.32 -7.04 -0.88
CA ASP A 63 21.04 -8.32 -0.79
C ASP A 63 20.40 -9.31 -1.78
N GLY A 64 21.19 -9.87 -2.70
CA GLY A 64 20.66 -10.85 -3.66
C GLY A 64 21.62 -11.26 -4.77
N MET A 65 21.18 -12.18 -5.64
CA MET A 65 21.93 -12.65 -6.81
C MET A 65 21.42 -11.97 -8.08
N LEU A 66 22.33 -11.35 -8.84
CA LEU A 66 21.93 -10.69 -10.09
C LEU A 66 21.43 -11.67 -11.16
N GLU A 67 22.03 -12.87 -11.16
CA GLU A 67 21.76 -14.01 -12.03
C GLU A 67 22.10 -15.31 -11.24
N PRO A 68 21.57 -16.49 -11.62
CA PRO A 68 21.80 -17.76 -10.91
C PRO A 68 23.28 -18.15 -10.75
N ASP A 69 24.15 -17.61 -11.61
CA ASP A 69 25.58 -17.92 -11.67
C ASP A 69 26.46 -16.75 -11.18
N GLN A 70 25.86 -15.67 -10.64
CA GLN A 70 26.58 -14.52 -10.12
C GLN A 70 26.72 -14.58 -8.59
N LYS A 71 27.85 -14.07 -8.09
CA LYS A 71 28.10 -13.93 -6.64
C LYS A 71 27.02 -13.03 -6.01
N ASP A 72 26.70 -13.31 -4.75
CA ASP A 72 25.85 -12.44 -3.93
C ASP A 72 26.32 -10.99 -4.03
N VAL A 73 25.40 -10.13 -4.48
CA VAL A 73 25.58 -8.69 -4.55
C VAL A 73 24.95 -8.11 -3.29
N LYS A 74 25.80 -7.51 -2.46
CA LYS A 74 25.39 -6.64 -1.36
C LYS A 74 25.66 -5.21 -1.77
N LYS A 75 24.60 -4.44 -1.99
CA LYS A 75 24.68 -3.01 -2.31
C LYS A 75 23.92 -2.21 -1.28
N LYS A 76 24.43 -1.02 -1.00
CA LYS A 76 23.69 0.00 -0.25
C LYS A 76 22.92 0.90 -1.21
N ALA A 77 21.82 1.45 -0.75
CA ALA A 77 21.10 2.48 -1.45
C ALA A 77 20.57 3.52 -0.47
N VAL A 78 20.33 4.72 -0.99
CA VAL A 78 19.68 5.82 -0.29
C VAL A 78 18.43 6.19 -1.08
N ILE A 79 17.31 6.26 -0.38
CA ILE A 79 16.01 6.59 -0.97
C ILE A 79 15.45 7.84 -0.31
N ARG A 80 14.84 8.71 -1.11
CA ARG A 80 13.95 9.77 -0.63
C ARG A 80 12.65 9.78 -1.42
N PHE A 81 11.55 10.17 -0.80
CA PHE A 81 10.29 10.45 -1.49
C PHE A 81 9.37 11.37 -0.67
N ASN A 82 8.46 12.06 -1.34
CA ASN A 82 7.48 12.94 -0.71
C ASN A 82 6.06 12.37 -0.86
N LEU A 83 5.48 11.89 0.25
CA LEU A 83 4.15 11.30 0.26
C LEU A 83 3.05 12.34 0.38
N LYS A 84 2.06 12.22 -0.51
CA LYS A 84 0.81 12.98 -0.50
C LYS A 84 -0.36 12.00 -0.47
N ILE A 85 -1.50 12.45 0.05
CA ILE A 85 -2.73 11.67 -0.02
C ILE A 85 -3.15 11.59 -1.48
N THR A 86 -3.30 10.39 -2.01
CA THR A 86 -3.80 10.12 -3.36
C THR A 86 -5.26 9.70 -3.34
N ASP A 87 -5.68 8.99 -2.30
CA ASP A 87 -7.08 8.66 -2.03
C ASP A 87 -7.37 8.81 -0.54
N SER A 88 -8.17 9.81 -0.19
CA SER A 88 -8.52 10.08 1.22
C SER A 88 -9.50 9.07 1.80
N PHE A 89 -10.27 8.36 0.97
CA PHE A 89 -11.25 7.37 1.42
C PHE A 89 -10.57 6.05 1.76
N LEU A 90 -9.58 5.65 0.96
CA LEU A 90 -8.81 4.41 1.18
C LEU A 90 -7.50 4.61 1.96
N GLU A 91 -7.29 5.81 2.51
CA GLU A 91 -6.05 6.22 3.17
C GLU A 91 -4.78 5.92 2.33
N LYS A 92 -4.88 6.08 1.02
CA LYS A 92 -3.75 5.83 0.12
C LYS A 92 -2.85 7.05 0.04
N TYR A 93 -1.56 6.77 0.05
CA TYR A 93 -0.52 7.73 -0.19
C TYR A 93 0.24 7.37 -1.46
N GLY A 94 0.76 8.40 -2.11
CA GLY A 94 1.65 8.23 -3.25
C GLY A 94 2.55 9.45 -3.36
N GLY A 95 3.61 9.30 -4.12
CA GLY A 95 4.64 10.31 -4.15
C GLY A 95 5.68 10.05 -5.21
N ARG A 96 6.49 11.07 -5.45
CA ARG A 96 7.71 10.93 -6.25
C ARG A 96 8.91 11.07 -5.35
N GLY A 97 10.02 10.53 -5.82
CA GLY A 97 11.24 10.49 -5.07
C GLY A 97 12.45 10.21 -5.94
N GLU A 98 13.54 9.90 -5.26
CA GLU A 98 14.81 9.56 -5.87
C GLU A 98 15.47 8.43 -5.10
N LEU A 99 16.09 7.52 -5.83
CA LEU A 99 16.88 6.41 -5.33
C LEU A 99 18.30 6.55 -5.86
N THR A 100 19.30 6.45 -4.99
CA THR A 100 20.70 6.29 -5.41
C THR A 100 21.20 4.96 -4.88
N ILE A 101 21.57 4.06 -5.78
CA ILE A 101 22.23 2.80 -5.45
C ILE A 101 23.76 3.02 -5.48
N GLU A 102 24.48 2.37 -4.60
CA GLU A 102 25.94 2.39 -4.55
C GLU A 102 26.57 2.05 -5.91
N GLY A 103 27.43 2.96 -6.41
CA GLY A 103 28.06 2.85 -7.72
C GLY A 103 27.20 3.27 -8.92
N GLU A 104 25.97 3.70 -8.69
CA GLU A 104 25.01 4.09 -9.74
C GLU A 104 24.65 5.58 -9.66
N LYS A 105 24.07 6.11 -10.73
CA LYS A 105 23.54 7.48 -10.74
C LYS A 105 22.17 7.52 -10.05
N PRO A 106 21.78 8.66 -9.45
CA PRO A 106 20.43 8.83 -8.92
C PRO A 106 19.37 8.56 -9.99
N GLN A 107 18.31 7.86 -9.59
CA GLN A 107 17.18 7.47 -10.43
C GLN A 107 15.88 7.99 -9.82
N SER A 108 15.00 8.52 -10.67
CA SER A 108 13.67 8.95 -10.24
C SER A 108 12.77 7.75 -9.96
N ILE A 109 11.97 7.85 -8.90
CA ILE A 109 11.04 6.80 -8.47
C ILE A 109 9.64 7.37 -8.23
N GLU A 110 8.67 6.47 -8.32
CA GLU A 110 7.28 6.69 -7.94
C GLU A 110 6.88 5.69 -6.85
N VAL A 111 6.36 6.23 -5.75
CA VAL A 111 5.67 5.45 -4.72
C VAL A 111 4.19 5.43 -5.06
N ARG A 112 3.68 4.24 -5.35
CA ARG A 112 2.29 3.97 -5.72
C ARG A 112 1.58 3.29 -4.58
N ASP A 113 0.37 3.78 -4.33
CA ASP A 113 -0.62 3.16 -3.47
C ASP A 113 -0.04 2.63 -2.15
N LEU A 114 0.60 3.48 -1.36
CA LEU A 114 0.95 3.13 0.01
C LEU A 114 -0.32 3.13 0.86
N TRP A 115 -0.69 1.99 1.43
CA TRP A 115 -1.89 1.84 2.27
C TRP A 115 -1.66 0.91 3.47
N PRO A 116 -2.34 1.13 4.61
CA PRO A 116 -2.26 0.24 5.78
C PRO A 116 -2.74 -1.19 5.49
N GLN A 117 -2.02 -2.20 5.97
CA GLN A 117 -2.52 -3.58 5.94
C GLN A 117 -3.65 -3.77 6.95
N SER A 118 -4.42 -4.86 6.77
CA SER A 118 -5.72 -5.26 7.33
C SER A 118 -6.13 -4.79 8.74
N ASN A 119 -5.17 -4.45 9.61
CA ASN A 119 -5.42 -3.84 10.91
C ASN A 119 -4.70 -2.48 11.01
N PRO A 120 -5.43 -1.35 10.97
CA PRO A 120 -4.86 -0.01 11.09
C PRO A 120 -4.02 0.22 12.35
N LYS A 121 -4.19 -0.61 13.39
CA LYS A 121 -3.49 -0.47 14.68
C LYS A 121 -2.10 -1.08 14.72
N ASP A 122 -1.75 -1.95 13.77
CA ASP A 122 -0.47 -2.66 13.80
C ASP A 122 0.64 -1.89 13.07
N GLY A 123 0.27 -0.76 12.44
CA GLY A 123 1.19 0.11 11.70
C GLY A 123 1.75 -0.53 10.42
N THR A 124 1.33 -1.74 10.07
CA THR A 124 1.80 -2.43 8.88
C THR A 124 1.22 -1.80 7.62
N PHE A 125 1.97 -1.77 6.53
CA PHE A 125 1.53 -1.22 5.24
C PHE A 125 2.07 -2.04 4.07
N GLN A 126 1.45 -1.83 2.90
CA GLN A 126 1.96 -2.23 1.60
C GLN A 126 2.08 -1.01 0.69
N THR A 127 3.03 -1.07 -0.24
CA THR A 127 3.21 -0.05 -1.27
C THR A 127 3.90 -0.64 -2.49
N GLY A 128 3.70 -0.06 -3.66
CA GLY A 128 4.55 -0.30 -4.82
C GLY A 128 5.57 0.82 -4.97
N ILE A 129 6.84 0.49 -5.19
CA ILE A 129 7.86 1.48 -5.56
C ILE A 129 8.38 1.10 -6.94
N TRP A 130 8.37 2.05 -7.88
CA TRP A 130 8.78 1.83 -9.25
C TRP A 130 9.79 2.89 -9.69
N LEU A 131 10.81 2.50 -10.46
CA LEU A 131 11.63 3.42 -11.21
C LEU A 131 10.77 4.09 -12.29
N ASP A 132 10.95 5.39 -12.54
CA ASP A 132 10.20 6.10 -13.60
C ASP A 132 10.50 5.53 -14.99
N THR A 133 11.66 4.90 -15.16
CA THR A 133 12.08 4.23 -16.41
C THR A 133 11.52 2.82 -16.54
N TYR A 134 10.80 2.31 -15.53
CA TYR A 134 10.27 0.95 -15.57
C TYR A 134 9.29 0.76 -16.73
N THR A 135 9.55 -0.27 -17.53
CA THR A 135 8.58 -0.84 -18.46
C THR A 135 8.48 -2.35 -18.20
N PRO A 136 7.34 -3.00 -18.47
CA PRO A 136 7.22 -4.46 -18.34
C PRO A 136 8.24 -5.26 -19.15
N GLU A 137 8.87 -4.63 -20.16
CA GLU A 137 9.90 -5.21 -21.02
C GLU A 137 11.32 -4.96 -20.49
N THR A 138 11.48 -4.17 -19.42
CA THR A 138 12.77 -3.89 -18.78
C THR A 138 13.27 -5.15 -18.10
N LYS A 139 13.98 -5.98 -18.87
CA LYS A 139 14.78 -7.07 -18.34
C LYS A 139 15.86 -6.44 -17.46
N ASN A 140 15.88 -6.77 -16.18
CA ASN A 140 16.84 -6.33 -15.15
C ASN A 140 16.42 -5.15 -14.26
N ASP A 141 15.12 -4.84 -14.15
CA ASP A 141 14.66 -4.01 -13.03
C ASP A 141 14.57 -4.84 -11.74
N SER A 142 15.63 -4.81 -10.95
CA SER A 142 15.72 -5.52 -9.68
C SER A 142 15.10 -4.74 -8.51
N PHE A 143 14.76 -3.47 -8.70
CA PHE A 143 14.28 -2.60 -7.62
C PHE A 143 12.76 -2.47 -7.60
N SER A 144 12.14 -2.27 -8.76
CA SER A 144 10.73 -1.96 -8.79
C SER A 144 9.86 -3.14 -8.40
N GLY A 145 8.84 -2.89 -7.59
CA GLY A 145 7.95 -3.94 -7.09
C GLY A 145 7.20 -3.58 -5.83
N GLY A 146 6.58 -4.59 -5.23
CA GLY A 146 5.84 -4.47 -3.98
C GLY A 146 6.76 -4.49 -2.77
N PHE A 147 6.53 -3.57 -1.85
CA PHE A 147 7.17 -3.50 -0.54
C PHE A 147 6.10 -3.62 0.54
N LYS A 148 6.48 -4.26 1.64
CA LYS A 148 5.74 -4.26 2.90
C LYS A 148 6.55 -3.47 3.92
N GLY A 149 5.90 -3.03 4.98
CA GLY A 149 6.60 -2.24 5.98
C GLY A 149 5.82 -2.04 7.26
N ILE A 150 6.47 -1.36 8.21
CA ILE A 150 5.89 -0.94 9.47
C ILE A 150 6.12 0.56 9.59
N PHE A 151 5.03 1.27 9.78
CA PHE A 151 5.02 2.67 10.17
C PHE A 151 5.01 2.79 11.69
N LYS A 152 5.91 3.61 12.21
CA LYS A 152 5.90 4.14 13.57
C LYS A 152 6.03 5.66 13.48
N PRO A 153 5.54 6.45 14.45
CA PRO A 153 5.74 7.89 14.44
C PRO A 153 7.22 8.25 14.20
N GLY A 154 7.49 8.95 13.09
CA GLY A 154 8.83 9.36 12.67
C GLY A 154 9.68 8.31 11.95
N SER A 155 9.21 7.07 11.77
CA SER A 155 9.97 6.00 11.13
C SER A 155 9.10 5.11 10.21
N LEU A 156 9.65 4.75 9.07
CA LEU A 156 9.00 3.89 8.08
C LEU A 156 9.98 2.80 7.66
N SER A 157 9.71 1.55 8.03
CA SER A 157 10.53 0.42 7.55
C SER A 157 10.02 -0.05 6.20
N LEU A 158 10.92 -0.35 5.28
CA LEU A 158 10.62 -1.00 4.01
C LEU A 158 11.27 -2.37 3.99
N GLU A 159 10.53 -3.36 3.53
CA GLU A 159 11.01 -4.72 3.31
C GLU A 159 10.37 -5.28 2.04
N ARG A 160 11.19 -5.90 1.20
CA ARG A 160 10.76 -6.71 0.07
C ARG A 160 11.49 -8.03 0.20
N ASP A 161 10.71 -9.10 0.37
CA ASP A 161 11.24 -10.46 0.37
C ASP A 161 11.52 -10.91 -1.07
N ASP A 162 12.33 -11.96 -1.19
CA ASP A 162 12.91 -12.55 -2.40
C ASP A 162 11.91 -12.87 -3.54
N GLN A 163 11.38 -11.82 -4.16
CA GLN A 163 10.68 -11.87 -5.43
C GLN A 163 11.67 -11.52 -6.53
N GLY A 164 12.39 -12.54 -7.01
CA GLY A 164 13.27 -12.46 -8.18
C GLY A 164 14.76 -12.52 -7.91
N GLY A 165 15.20 -13.07 -6.76
CA GLY A 165 16.60 -13.25 -6.40
C GLY A 165 17.16 -12.17 -5.45
N TYR A 166 16.33 -11.23 -4.99
CA TYR A 166 16.75 -10.08 -4.19
C TYR A 166 15.83 -9.81 -3.02
N SER A 167 16.44 -9.53 -1.89
CA SER A 167 15.82 -8.95 -0.72
C SER A 167 16.24 -7.49 -0.57
N MET A 168 15.31 -6.67 -0.12
CA MET A 168 15.58 -5.27 0.19
C MET A 168 15.03 -4.97 1.57
N LYS A 169 15.82 -4.28 2.39
CA LYS A 169 15.38 -3.87 3.71
C LYS A 169 15.94 -2.51 4.06
N GLY A 170 15.14 -1.68 4.70
CA GLY A 170 15.68 -0.47 5.28
C GLY A 170 14.70 0.29 6.13
N VAL A 171 15.18 1.42 6.63
CA VAL A 171 14.45 2.28 7.55
C VAL A 171 14.60 3.72 7.10
N LEU A 172 13.46 4.37 6.95
CA LEU A 172 13.33 5.76 6.57
C LEU A 172 12.85 6.56 7.78
N GLN A 173 13.22 7.84 7.78
CA GLN A 173 12.80 8.84 8.75
C GLN A 173 12.29 10.07 8.01
N LYS A 174 11.59 10.95 8.71
CA LYS A 174 11.31 12.28 8.18
C LYS A 174 12.62 13.02 7.97
N GLY A 175 12.77 13.64 6.81
CA GLY A 175 13.98 14.41 6.49
C GLY A 175 13.76 15.29 5.27
N SER A 176 14.87 15.84 4.80
CA SER A 176 14.96 16.84 3.74
C SER A 176 15.95 16.43 2.65
N ASP A 177 16.04 17.23 1.60
CA ASP A 177 17.05 17.08 0.55
C ASP A 177 18.49 17.09 1.09
N ALA A 178 18.76 17.91 2.10
CA ALA A 178 20.09 17.97 2.72
C ALA A 178 20.44 16.67 3.45
N ASP A 179 19.45 16.02 4.08
CA ASP A 179 19.65 14.72 4.73
C ASP A 179 19.94 13.64 3.68
N TYR A 180 19.21 13.66 2.56
CA TYR A 180 19.45 12.76 1.43
C TYR A 180 20.86 12.90 0.87
N ASP A 181 21.28 14.12 0.56
CA ASP A 181 22.61 14.40 0.01
C ASP A 181 23.72 13.97 0.99
N ALA A 182 23.51 14.16 2.29
CA ALA A 182 24.44 13.71 3.32
C ALA A 182 24.56 12.18 3.36
N LEU A 183 23.44 11.46 3.28
CA LEU A 183 23.43 9.99 3.24
C LEU A 183 24.08 9.45 1.97
N VAL A 184 23.81 10.06 0.80
CA VAL A 184 24.44 9.67 -0.47
C VAL A 184 25.95 9.85 -0.40
N LYS A 185 26.42 10.99 0.12
CA LYS A 185 27.85 11.25 0.29
C LYS A 185 28.50 10.25 1.25
N GLN A 186 27.85 9.92 2.37
CA GLN A 186 28.34 8.93 3.32
C GLN A 186 28.44 7.53 2.69
N MET A 187 27.43 7.13 1.90
CA MET A 187 27.44 5.87 1.17
C MET A 187 28.63 5.80 0.21
N GLN A 188 28.84 6.83 -0.61
CA GLN A 188 29.94 6.88 -1.59
C GLN A 188 31.33 6.84 -0.93
N GLN A 189 31.51 7.52 0.21
CA GLN A 189 32.78 7.48 0.96
C GLN A 189 33.11 6.10 1.55
N THR A 190 32.12 5.21 1.69
CA THR A 190 32.34 3.85 2.17
C THR A 190 32.91 2.95 1.07
N VAL A 191 32.69 3.28 -0.20
CA VAL A 191 33.20 2.52 -1.37
C VAL A 191 34.67 2.80 -1.65
N GLU A 192 35.14 4.02 -1.34
CA GLU A 192 36.51 4.46 -1.64
C GLU A 192 37.56 3.99 -0.62
N LYS A 193 37.17 3.21 0.40
CA LYS A 193 38.06 2.66 1.44
C LYS A 193 38.26 1.16 1.27
#